data_AF-A0A551YZG3-F1
#
_entry.id   AF-A0A551YZG3-F1
#
_cell.length_a   1.000
_cell.length_b   1.000
_cell.length_c   1.000
_cell.angle_alpha   90.00
_cell.angle_beta   90.00
_cell.angle_gamma   90.00
#
_symmetry.space_group_name_H-M   'P 1'
#
loop_
_entity.id
_entity.type
_entity.pdbx_description
1 polymer ?
#
loop_
_entity_poly.entity_id
_entity_poly.type
_entity_poly.pdbx_seq_one_letter_code
_entity_poly.pdbx_strand_id
1 'polypeptide(L)'
;MGKSSILAQWVIDNQCIAYFNVKKERDKASEFVENIIEQLNLRHNIKADFNDNRNEYSNLLLSALEKASQESKEKIVIVIDALDEVDPYSCQGANILFLSANLPKNVFIIMSERRDTPAQLSGKHLANESLSLLDSKYEADTNQDIRDYVRAKINKTETLRKQIEIIANSINEFIDVITEKSEKNFLYLRYMLPNIEEGVYQSITKLDSLPKGLQDYYEKHWERMGMMSSPLPKTKLYVIYHLSESYRAISREQVAKYIGETNITVQEILDEWLQFLHKQNIKDEICYKIYHQSFQDFLNRIDIIQAAGIDLKEINKQKTRILNKIWRNLRDSK
;
A
#
# COMPACT_ATOMS: atom_id res chain seq x y z
N MET A 1 -7.15 10.01 -0.44
CA MET A 1 -8.35 9.72 -1.24
C MET A 1 -9.06 8.42 -0.87
N GLY A 2 -8.40 7.36 -0.39
CA GLY A 2 -9.14 6.21 0.18
C GLY A 2 -9.83 5.29 -0.82
N LYS A 3 -9.38 5.24 -2.08
CA LYS A 3 -9.95 4.39 -3.15
C LYS A 3 -10.14 2.94 -2.72
N SER A 4 -9.10 2.32 -2.15
CA SER A 4 -9.15 0.95 -1.64
C SER A 4 -10.24 0.75 -0.60
N SER A 5 -10.46 1.72 0.29
CA SER A 5 -11.51 1.66 1.31
C SER A 5 -12.90 1.79 0.70
N ILE A 6 -13.09 2.69 -0.28
CA ILE A 6 -14.35 2.83 -1.02
C ILE A 6 -14.67 1.53 -1.77
N LEU A 7 -13.69 0.96 -2.48
CA LEU A 7 -13.86 -0.29 -3.21
C LEU A 7 -14.12 -1.47 -2.26
N ALA A 8 -13.41 -1.57 -1.13
CA ALA A 8 -13.65 -2.62 -0.14
C ALA A 8 -15.07 -2.54 0.43
N GLN A 9 -15.55 -1.33 0.77
CA GLN A 9 -16.91 -1.13 1.25
C GLN A 9 -17.93 -1.52 0.18
N TRP A 10 -17.71 -1.10 -1.08
CA TRP A 10 -18.57 -1.48 -2.20
C TRP A 10 -18.66 -3.00 -2.39
N VAL A 11 -17.53 -3.70 -2.29
CA VAL A 11 -17.46 -5.17 -2.41
C VAL A 11 -18.25 -5.85 -1.29
N ILE A 12 -18.19 -5.33 -0.06
CA ILE A 12 -18.96 -5.86 1.08
C ILE A 12 -20.45 -5.66 0.83
N ASP A 13 -20.87 -4.45 0.44
CA ASP A 13 -22.28 -4.08 0.31
C ASP A 13 -22.96 -4.76 -0.89
N ASN A 14 -22.21 -4.99 -1.97
CA ASN A 14 -22.74 -5.53 -3.22
C ASN A 14 -22.32 -6.97 -3.50
N GLN A 15 -21.57 -7.60 -2.59
CA GLN A 15 -21.06 -8.96 -2.74
C GLN A 15 -20.46 -9.19 -4.15
N CYS A 16 -19.55 -8.31 -4.54
CA CYS A 16 -18.86 -8.38 -5.83
C CYS A 16 -17.64 -9.32 -5.78
N ILE A 17 -17.22 -9.81 -6.94
CA ILE A 17 -15.92 -10.48 -7.08
C ILE A 17 -14.84 -9.42 -6.91
N ALA A 18 -13.77 -9.72 -6.19
CA ALA A 18 -12.76 -8.71 -5.90
C ALA A 18 -11.34 -9.25 -5.84
N TYR A 19 -10.39 -8.46 -6.34
CA TYR A 19 -8.96 -8.71 -6.17
C TYR A 19 -8.26 -7.42 -5.73
N PHE A 20 -7.65 -7.45 -4.55
CA PHE A 20 -6.89 -6.33 -4.02
C PHE A 20 -5.42 -6.56 -4.29
N ASN A 21 -4.85 -5.81 -5.23
CA ASN A 21 -3.42 -5.88 -5.46
C ASN A 21 -2.69 -5.43 -4.20
N VAL A 22 -1.72 -6.24 -3.81
CA VAL A 22 -0.68 -5.85 -2.88
C VAL A 22 0.63 -5.97 -3.63
N LYS A 23 1.51 -4.99 -3.54
CA LYS A 23 2.88 -5.08 -4.06
C LYS A 23 3.57 -6.27 -3.40
N LYS A 24 3.48 -7.45 -4.03
CA LYS A 24 4.09 -8.73 -3.65
C LYS A 24 4.95 -9.23 -4.82
N GLU A 25 5.68 -10.30 -4.57
CA GLU A 25 6.72 -10.84 -5.44
C GLU A 25 6.17 -11.32 -6.80
N ARG A 26 6.81 -10.84 -7.87
CA ARG A 26 6.97 -11.33 -9.26
C ARG A 26 5.90 -12.15 -10.01
N ASP A 27 4.83 -12.69 -9.41
CA ASP A 27 3.85 -13.49 -10.16
C ASP A 27 2.38 -13.20 -9.81
N LYS A 28 2.00 -11.93 -9.88
CA LYS A 28 0.62 -11.47 -9.66
C LYS A 28 -0.39 -12.01 -10.66
N ALA A 29 0.07 -12.42 -11.84
CA ALA A 29 -0.80 -12.83 -12.92
C ALA A 29 -1.51 -14.16 -12.61
N SER A 30 -0.73 -15.16 -12.18
CA SER A 30 -1.24 -16.48 -11.80
C SER A 30 -2.23 -16.36 -10.64
N GLU A 31 -1.81 -15.71 -9.55
CA GLU A 31 -2.64 -15.48 -8.36
C GLU A 31 -3.93 -14.72 -8.69
N PHE A 32 -3.85 -13.71 -9.56
CA PHE A 32 -5.03 -12.97 -10.00
C PHE A 32 -6.01 -13.87 -10.75
N VAL A 33 -5.55 -14.61 -11.76
CA VAL A 33 -6.42 -15.44 -12.60
C VAL A 33 -7.03 -16.57 -11.79
N GLU A 34 -6.23 -17.27 -10.98
CA GLU A 34 -6.69 -18.32 -10.07
C GLU A 34 -7.77 -17.80 -9.13
N ASN A 35 -7.51 -16.69 -8.44
CA ASN A 35 -8.42 -16.12 -7.46
C ASN A 35 -9.75 -15.66 -8.08
N ILE A 36 -9.74 -15.07 -9.27
CA ILE A 36 -10.97 -14.68 -9.96
C ILE A 36 -11.78 -15.91 -10.40
N ILE A 37 -11.12 -16.95 -10.95
CA ILE A 37 -11.79 -18.20 -11.34
C ILE A 37 -12.42 -18.89 -10.12
N GLU A 38 -11.71 -18.97 -9.00
CA GLU A 38 -12.24 -19.53 -7.75
C GLU A 38 -13.50 -18.79 -7.28
N GLN A 39 -13.47 -17.46 -7.28
CA GLN A 39 -14.63 -16.66 -6.89
C GLN A 39 -15.81 -16.83 -7.84
N LEU A 40 -15.56 -16.92 -9.16
CA LEU A 40 -16.59 -17.20 -10.15
C LEU A 40 -17.23 -18.57 -9.93
N ASN A 41 -16.43 -19.62 -9.74
CA ASN A 41 -16.90 -20.97 -9.44
C ASN A 41 -17.79 -20.99 -8.19
N LEU A 42 -17.34 -20.34 -7.11
CA LEU A 42 -18.06 -20.32 -5.83
C LEU A 42 -19.38 -19.54 -5.91
N ARG A 43 -19.39 -18.38 -6.60
CA ARG A 43 -20.55 -17.47 -6.58
C ARG A 43 -21.57 -17.71 -7.67
N HIS A 44 -21.13 -18.19 -8.83
CA HIS A 44 -21.99 -18.42 -9.98
C HIS A 44 -22.17 -19.91 -10.29
N ASN A 45 -21.67 -20.80 -9.43
CA ASN A 45 -21.81 -22.26 -9.54
C ASN A 45 -21.38 -22.80 -10.92
N ILE A 46 -20.34 -22.18 -11.50
CA ILE A 46 -19.77 -22.63 -12.77
C ILE A 46 -18.66 -23.66 -12.53
N LYS A 47 -18.28 -24.37 -13.59
CA LYS A 47 -17.12 -25.26 -13.61
C LYS A 47 -16.06 -24.72 -14.58
N ALA A 48 -15.09 -24.01 -14.03
CA ALA A 48 -13.89 -23.58 -14.73
C ALA A 48 -12.66 -24.05 -13.94
N ASP A 49 -11.78 -24.78 -14.62
CA ASP A 49 -10.53 -25.25 -14.01
C ASP A 49 -9.43 -24.20 -14.24
N PHE A 50 -8.61 -23.97 -13.21
CA PHE A 50 -7.41 -23.17 -13.33
C PHE A 50 -6.25 -24.06 -13.80
N ASN A 51 -5.50 -23.56 -14.78
CA ASN A 51 -4.23 -24.14 -15.21
C ASN A 51 -3.17 -23.03 -15.18
N ASP A 52 -2.04 -23.31 -14.54
CA ASP A 52 -0.93 -22.36 -14.44
C ASP A 52 -0.10 -22.31 -15.74
N ASN A 53 -0.77 -22.06 -16.86
CA ASN A 53 -0.18 -21.79 -18.15
C ASN A 53 -0.46 -20.36 -18.55
N ARG A 54 0.54 -19.50 -18.42
CA ARG A 54 0.44 -18.06 -18.68
C ARG A 54 -0.07 -17.70 -20.07
N ASN A 55 0.22 -18.53 -21.08
CA ASN A 55 -0.28 -18.32 -22.44
C ASN A 55 -1.80 -18.56 -22.57
N GLU A 56 -2.40 -19.24 -21.59
CA GLU A 56 -3.83 -19.57 -21.56
C GLU A 56 -4.65 -18.65 -20.66
N TYR A 57 -4.02 -17.88 -19.76
CA TYR A 57 -4.72 -17.05 -18.77
C TYR A 57 -5.86 -16.20 -19.33
N SER A 58 -5.64 -15.54 -20.47
CA SER A 58 -6.67 -14.70 -21.08
C SER A 58 -7.87 -15.52 -21.57
N ASN A 59 -7.62 -16.70 -22.14
CA ASN A 59 -8.66 -17.62 -22.59
C ASN A 59 -9.39 -18.28 -21.41
N LEU A 60 -8.66 -18.66 -20.36
CA LEU A 60 -9.23 -19.23 -19.13
C LEU A 60 -10.19 -18.24 -18.47
N LEU A 61 -9.73 -16.99 -18.30
CA LEU A 61 -10.53 -15.94 -17.69
C LEU A 61 -11.76 -15.61 -18.55
N LEU A 62 -11.59 -15.46 -19.87
CA LEU A 62 -12.72 -15.20 -20.78
C LEU A 62 -13.76 -16.35 -20.72
N SER A 63 -13.32 -17.61 -20.80
CA SER A 63 -14.23 -18.76 -20.75
C SER A 63 -14.99 -18.84 -19.42
N ALA A 64 -14.32 -18.57 -18.31
CA ALA A 64 -14.96 -18.54 -16.99
C ALA A 64 -16.01 -17.42 -16.91
N LEU A 65 -15.70 -16.22 -17.40
CA LEU A 65 -16.63 -15.10 -17.44
C LEU A 65 -17.83 -15.36 -18.35
N GLU A 66 -17.63 -15.99 -19.51
CA GLU A 66 -18.72 -16.36 -20.43
C GLU A 66 -19.67 -17.36 -19.78
N LYS A 67 -19.15 -18.42 -19.15
CA LYS A 67 -19.96 -19.39 -18.39
C LYS A 67 -20.74 -18.69 -17.29
N ALA A 68 -20.08 -17.87 -16.48
CA ALA A 68 -20.74 -17.17 -15.38
C ALA A 68 -21.85 -16.23 -15.91
N SER A 69 -21.59 -15.52 -17.01
CA SER A 69 -22.56 -14.65 -17.66
C SER A 69 -23.78 -15.40 -18.23
N GLN A 70 -23.62 -16.66 -18.63
CA GLN A 70 -24.72 -17.48 -19.17
C GLN A 70 -25.59 -18.05 -18.05
N GLU A 71 -24.98 -18.47 -16.95
CA GLU A 71 -25.68 -19.04 -15.78
C GLU A 71 -26.32 -17.95 -14.91
N SER A 72 -25.71 -16.76 -14.84
CA SER A 72 -26.18 -15.65 -14.03
C SER A 72 -27.17 -14.75 -14.78
N LYS A 73 -28.31 -14.47 -14.15
CA LYS A 73 -29.24 -13.41 -14.59
C LYS A 73 -28.85 -12.03 -14.03
N GLU A 74 -27.95 -12.00 -13.06
CA GLU A 74 -27.48 -10.78 -12.40
C GLU A 74 -26.20 -10.26 -13.05
N LYS A 75 -25.92 -8.96 -12.83
CA LYS A 75 -24.67 -8.34 -13.28
C LYS A 75 -23.50 -8.92 -12.50
N ILE A 76 -22.44 -9.32 -13.20
CA ILE A 76 -21.19 -9.77 -12.61
C ILE A 76 -20.25 -8.57 -12.53
N VAL A 77 -19.97 -8.11 -11.33
CA VAL A 77 -19.06 -6.98 -11.09
C VAL A 77 -17.76 -7.50 -10.50
N ILE A 78 -16.64 -7.16 -11.14
CA ILE A 78 -15.28 -7.51 -10.71
C ILE A 78 -14.57 -6.23 -10.29
N VAL A 79 -14.15 -6.16 -9.03
CA VAL A 79 -13.45 -5.02 -8.45
C VAL A 79 -11.97 -5.32 -8.35
N ILE A 80 -11.12 -4.46 -8.93
CA ILE A 80 -9.67 -4.63 -8.94
C ILE A 80 -9.02 -3.39 -8.34
N ASP A 81 -8.47 -3.51 -7.14
CA ASP A 81 -7.84 -2.38 -6.46
C ASP A 81 -6.34 -2.31 -6.76
N ALA A 82 -5.79 -1.08 -6.77
CA ALA A 82 -4.36 -0.77 -6.82
C ALA A 82 -3.61 -1.36 -8.03
N LEU A 83 -4.16 -1.14 -9.23
CA LEU A 83 -3.57 -1.63 -10.47
C LEU A 83 -2.15 -1.10 -10.72
N ASP A 84 -1.85 0.10 -10.20
CA ASP A 84 -0.51 0.71 -10.21
C ASP A 84 0.55 -0.11 -9.44
N GLU A 85 0.13 -1.04 -8.58
CA GLU A 85 1.06 -1.91 -7.85
C GLU A 85 1.50 -3.12 -8.67
N VAL A 86 0.89 -3.39 -9.83
CA VAL A 86 1.24 -4.53 -10.69
C VAL A 86 2.49 -4.21 -11.52
N ASP A 87 3.41 -5.18 -11.63
CA ASP A 87 4.65 -5.00 -12.40
C ASP A 87 4.32 -4.93 -13.91
N PRO A 88 4.52 -3.79 -14.59
CA PRO A 88 4.20 -3.65 -16.01
C PRO A 88 5.10 -4.52 -16.90
N TYR A 89 6.31 -4.87 -16.44
CA TYR A 89 7.23 -5.74 -17.17
C TYR A 89 6.88 -7.23 -17.04
N SER A 90 5.96 -7.56 -16.13
CA SER A 90 5.50 -8.94 -16.03
C SER A 90 4.85 -9.37 -17.34
N CYS A 91 4.15 -8.51 -18.08
CA CYS A 91 3.38 -8.90 -19.25
C CYS A 91 4.18 -8.71 -20.56
N GLN A 92 4.55 -9.82 -21.21
CA GLN A 92 5.21 -9.85 -22.52
C GLN A 92 4.24 -9.48 -23.67
N GLY A 93 3.70 -8.25 -23.67
CA GLY A 93 2.78 -7.76 -24.71
C GLY A 93 1.30 -8.06 -24.49
N ALA A 94 0.93 -8.75 -23.41
CA ALA A 94 -0.46 -8.90 -22.96
C ALA A 94 -0.92 -7.71 -22.09
N ASN A 95 -2.24 -7.52 -21.97
CA ASN A 95 -2.86 -6.68 -20.94
C ASN A 95 -2.39 -7.12 -19.53
N ILE A 96 -2.11 -6.17 -18.64
CA ILE A 96 -1.63 -6.41 -17.25
C ILE A 96 -2.53 -7.34 -16.41
N LEU A 97 -3.81 -7.43 -16.76
CA LEU A 97 -4.83 -8.26 -16.12
C LEU A 97 -5.25 -9.47 -16.97
N PHE A 98 -4.62 -9.70 -18.12
CA PHE A 98 -4.99 -10.77 -19.06
C PHE A 98 -6.46 -10.71 -19.53
N LEU A 99 -7.16 -9.60 -19.30
CA LEU A 99 -8.54 -9.42 -19.73
C LEU A 99 -8.62 -9.33 -21.25
N SER A 100 -9.61 -10.02 -21.82
CA SER A 100 -9.98 -9.90 -23.23
C SER A 100 -10.36 -8.45 -23.57
N ALA A 101 -10.14 -8.05 -24.82
CA ALA A 101 -10.53 -6.73 -25.33
C ALA A 101 -12.05 -6.49 -25.28
N ASN A 102 -12.84 -7.57 -25.27
CA ASN A 102 -14.29 -7.53 -25.12
C ASN A 102 -14.69 -8.38 -23.91
N LEU A 103 -15.50 -7.78 -23.03
CA LEU A 103 -16.10 -8.50 -21.91
C LEU A 103 -17.43 -9.15 -22.34
N PRO A 104 -17.79 -10.31 -21.77
CA PRO A 104 -19.11 -10.89 -21.97
C PRO A 104 -20.22 -9.94 -21.53
N LYS A 105 -21.45 -10.18 -22.01
CA LYS A 105 -22.62 -9.39 -21.59
C LYS A 105 -22.78 -9.47 -20.07
N ASN A 106 -23.33 -8.42 -19.47
CA ASN A 106 -23.57 -8.33 -18.02
C ASN A 106 -22.31 -8.43 -17.12
N VAL A 107 -21.09 -8.43 -17.68
CA VAL A 107 -19.83 -8.37 -16.93
C VAL A 107 -19.31 -6.94 -16.91
N PHE A 108 -19.00 -6.44 -15.71
CA PHE A 108 -18.48 -5.10 -15.47
C PHE A 108 -17.22 -5.17 -14.62
N ILE A 109 -16.28 -4.27 -14.88
CA ILE A 109 -15.02 -4.19 -14.12
C ILE A 109 -14.88 -2.79 -13.56
N ILE A 110 -14.64 -2.70 -12.25
CA ILE A 110 -14.31 -1.46 -11.55
C ILE A 110 -12.86 -1.56 -11.11
N MET A 111 -12.04 -0.58 -11.46
CA MET A 111 -10.61 -0.63 -11.16
C MET A 111 -10.16 0.66 -10.47
N SER A 112 -9.15 0.57 -9.60
CA SER A 112 -8.46 1.74 -9.06
C SER A 112 -6.99 1.77 -9.49
N GLU A 113 -6.50 2.95 -9.85
CA GLU A 113 -5.10 3.20 -10.17
C GLU A 113 -4.67 4.60 -9.70
N ARG A 114 -3.36 4.86 -9.64
CA ARG A 114 -2.79 6.21 -9.44
C ARG A 114 -2.61 6.91 -10.78
N ARG A 115 -2.92 8.21 -10.82
CA ARG A 115 -2.78 9.05 -12.02
C ARG A 115 -1.37 9.07 -12.59
N ASP A 116 -0.36 9.04 -11.73
CA ASP A 116 1.04 9.23 -12.13
C ASP A 116 1.68 7.94 -12.69
N THR A 117 0.98 6.81 -12.55
CA THR A 117 1.39 5.48 -13.04
C THR A 117 0.19 4.74 -13.64
N PRO A 118 -0.44 5.28 -14.69
CA PRO A 118 -1.61 4.65 -15.29
C PRO A 118 -1.19 3.32 -15.91
N ALA A 119 -1.92 2.26 -15.59
CA ALA A 119 -1.64 0.96 -16.17
C ALA A 119 -2.05 0.96 -17.65
N GLN A 120 -1.19 0.45 -18.52
CA GLN A 120 -1.54 0.28 -19.93
C GLN A 120 -2.51 -0.89 -20.08
N LEU A 121 -3.81 -0.60 -20.04
CA LEU A 121 -4.83 -1.55 -20.46
C LEU A 121 -4.84 -1.58 -21.99
N SER A 122 -4.26 -2.63 -22.56
CA SER A 122 -4.32 -2.91 -24.00
C SER A 122 -5.76 -3.31 -24.38
N GLY A 123 -6.60 -2.33 -24.69
CA GLY A 123 -7.99 -2.57 -25.13
C GLY A 123 -8.60 -1.33 -25.78
N LYS A 124 -8.55 -1.26 -27.12
CA LYS A 124 -9.12 -0.15 -27.92
C LYS A 124 -10.66 -0.01 -27.85
N HIS A 125 -11.36 -0.92 -27.18
CA HIS A 125 -12.82 -1.09 -27.32
C HIS A 125 -13.62 -1.26 -26.02
N LEU A 126 -13.02 -1.08 -24.84
CA LEU A 126 -13.80 -1.01 -23.61
C LEU A 126 -14.43 0.39 -23.49
N ALA A 127 -15.75 0.46 -23.31
CA ALA A 127 -16.42 1.69 -22.94
C ALA A 127 -15.92 2.09 -21.55
N ASN A 128 -14.86 2.89 -21.51
CA ASN A 128 -14.17 3.25 -20.28
C ASN A 128 -14.71 4.59 -19.80
N GLU A 129 -15.46 4.57 -18.70
CA GLU A 129 -15.69 5.78 -17.91
C GLU A 129 -14.60 5.88 -16.85
N SER A 130 -13.97 7.06 -16.76
CA SER A 130 -13.00 7.36 -15.71
C SER A 130 -13.62 8.32 -14.71
N LEU A 131 -13.49 7.99 -13.43
CA LEU A 131 -13.93 8.82 -12.32
C LEU A 131 -12.70 9.26 -11.54
N SER A 132 -12.52 10.58 -11.37
CA SER A 132 -11.50 11.09 -10.47
C SER A 132 -12.12 11.60 -9.19
N LEU A 133 -11.68 11.04 -8.05
CA LEU A 133 -12.02 11.57 -6.73
C LEU A 133 -11.43 12.98 -6.47
N LEU A 134 -10.61 13.49 -7.41
CA LEU A 134 -10.08 14.85 -7.38
C LEU A 134 -10.96 15.85 -8.13
N ASP A 135 -12.01 15.39 -8.83
CA ASP A 135 -12.89 16.28 -9.57
C ASP A 135 -13.60 17.24 -8.60
N SER A 136 -13.71 18.51 -8.99
CA SER A 136 -14.31 19.56 -8.16
C SER A 136 -15.74 19.24 -7.72
N LYS A 137 -16.49 18.46 -8.50
CA LYS A 137 -17.83 18.00 -8.14
C LYS A 137 -17.89 17.14 -6.86
N TYR A 138 -16.79 16.49 -6.48
CA TYR A 138 -16.68 15.67 -5.26
C TYR A 138 -15.96 16.39 -4.11
N GLU A 139 -15.57 17.66 -4.30
CA GLU A 139 -14.77 18.38 -3.31
C GLU A 139 -15.50 18.58 -1.99
N ALA A 140 -16.78 18.98 -2.06
CA ALA A 140 -17.61 19.16 -0.87
C ALA A 140 -17.80 17.84 -0.11
N ASP A 141 -18.14 16.77 -0.84
CA ASP A 141 -18.35 15.43 -0.27
C ASP A 141 -17.06 14.90 0.37
N THR A 142 -15.91 15.02 -0.32
CA THR A 142 -14.61 14.57 0.20
C THR A 142 -14.23 15.32 1.48
N ASN A 143 -14.45 16.64 1.52
CA ASN A 143 -14.17 17.45 2.70
C ASN A 143 -15.10 17.05 3.86
N GLN A 144 -16.37 16.74 3.57
CA GLN A 144 -17.31 16.27 4.57
C GLN A 144 -16.90 14.89 5.13
N ASP A 145 -16.51 13.94 4.27
CA ASP A 145 -16.01 12.63 4.68
C ASP A 145 -14.80 12.73 5.61
N ILE A 146 -13.89 13.66 5.33
CA ILE A 146 -12.73 13.92 6.18
C ILE A 146 -13.15 14.45 7.54
N ARG A 147 -14.05 15.45 7.58
CA ARG A 147 -14.57 16.03 8.82
C ARG A 147 -15.25 14.96 9.67
N ASP A 148 -16.05 14.10 9.04
CA ASP A 148 -16.76 13.02 9.71
C ASP A 148 -15.82 11.94 10.21
N TYR A 149 -14.80 11.57 9.42
CA TYR A 149 -13.73 10.67 9.84
C TYR A 149 -12.99 11.22 11.08
N VAL A 150 -12.56 12.47 11.05
CA VAL A 150 -11.85 13.11 12.17
C VAL A 150 -12.75 13.17 13.40
N ARG A 151 -14.01 13.58 13.25
CA ARG A 151 -14.98 13.64 14.36
C ARG A 151 -15.21 12.26 14.96
N ALA A 152 -15.36 11.23 14.14
CA ALA A 152 -15.49 9.85 14.61
C ALA A 152 -14.27 9.39 15.41
N LYS A 153 -13.06 9.76 14.98
CA LYS A 153 -11.81 9.46 15.72
C LYS A 153 -11.74 10.18 17.06
N ILE A 154 -12.03 11.47 17.09
CA ILE A 154 -12.05 12.27 18.33
C ILE A 154 -13.07 11.71 19.33
N ASN A 155 -14.25 11.29 18.84
CA ASN A 155 -15.28 10.72 19.71
C ASN A 155 -14.96 9.31 20.21
N LYS A 156 -14.02 8.62 19.57
CA LYS A 156 -13.62 7.26 19.96
C LYS A 156 -12.71 7.25 21.18
N THR A 157 -11.88 8.26 21.38
CA THR A 157 -10.89 8.27 22.47
C THR A 157 -10.83 9.60 23.20
N GLU A 158 -11.00 9.52 24.53
CA GLU A 158 -10.92 10.69 25.41
C GLU A 158 -9.49 11.28 25.44
N THR A 159 -8.46 10.46 25.28
CA THR A 159 -7.06 10.89 25.23
C THR A 159 -6.82 11.83 24.05
N LEU A 160 -7.30 11.49 22.84
CA LEU A 160 -7.17 12.35 21.67
C LEU A 160 -7.87 13.70 21.88
N ARG A 161 -9.10 13.67 22.45
CA ARG A 161 -9.84 14.89 22.77
C ARG A 161 -9.04 15.82 23.69
N LYS A 162 -8.49 15.28 24.78
CA LYS A 162 -7.66 16.05 25.73
C LYS A 162 -6.40 16.62 25.08
N GLN A 163 -5.74 15.86 24.22
CA GLN A 163 -4.55 16.35 23.49
C GLN A 163 -4.90 17.50 22.54
N ILE A 164 -6.07 17.45 21.90
CA ILE A 164 -6.56 18.53 21.03
C ILE A 164 -6.84 19.81 21.82
N GLU A 165 -7.44 19.71 23.01
CA GLU A 165 -7.72 20.85 23.88
C GLU A 165 -6.46 21.60 24.36
N ILE A 166 -5.29 20.96 24.30
CA ILE A 166 -4.00 21.60 24.63
C ILE A 166 -3.52 22.50 23.48
N ILE A 167 -3.78 22.11 22.23
CA ILE A 167 -3.18 22.74 21.03
C ILE A 167 -4.18 23.59 20.23
N ALA A 168 -5.49 23.41 20.43
CA ALA A 168 -6.58 24.10 19.72
C ALA A 168 -7.51 24.83 20.70
N ASN A 169 -8.13 25.93 20.27
CA ASN A 169 -9.14 26.64 21.07
C ASN A 169 -10.49 25.92 21.07
N SER A 170 -10.77 25.10 20.04
CA SER A 170 -11.97 24.27 19.98
C SER A 170 -11.78 23.03 19.09
N ILE A 171 -12.64 22.02 19.30
CA ILE A 171 -12.71 20.83 18.44
C ILE A 171 -13.05 21.20 16.99
N ASN A 172 -13.91 22.19 16.77
CA ASN A 172 -14.31 22.60 15.43
C ASN A 172 -13.15 23.27 14.68
N GLU A 173 -12.43 24.19 15.34
CA GLU A 173 -11.21 24.78 14.79
C GLU A 173 -10.19 23.69 14.43
N PHE A 174 -10.00 22.69 15.30
CA PHE A 174 -9.12 21.57 15.01
C PHE A 174 -9.55 20.79 13.76
N ILE A 175 -10.85 20.46 13.65
CA ILE A 175 -11.40 19.76 12.50
C ILE A 175 -11.20 20.57 11.22
N ASP A 176 -11.42 21.88 11.24
CA ASP A 176 -11.24 22.75 10.07
C ASP A 176 -9.78 22.74 9.60
N VAL A 177 -8.84 23.00 10.51
CA VAL A 177 -7.41 23.07 10.19
C VAL A 177 -6.86 21.72 9.74
N ILE A 178 -7.20 20.62 10.43
CA ILE A 178 -6.70 19.30 10.05
C ILE A 178 -7.31 18.81 8.74
N THR A 179 -8.55 19.22 8.42
CA THR A 179 -9.17 18.93 7.12
C THR A 179 -8.37 19.57 6.00
N GLU A 180 -8.05 20.87 6.12
CA GLU A 180 -7.22 21.58 5.14
C GLU A 180 -5.82 20.97 5.06
N LYS A 181 -5.14 20.80 6.20
CA LYS A 181 -3.79 20.23 6.25
C LYS A 181 -3.72 18.80 5.74
N SER A 182 -4.82 18.05 5.73
CA SER A 182 -4.81 16.68 5.21
C SER A 182 -4.63 16.60 3.70
N GLU A 183 -4.92 17.67 2.96
CA GLU A 183 -4.92 17.68 1.48
C GLU A 183 -5.72 16.50 0.90
N LYS A 184 -6.86 16.20 1.52
CA LYS A 184 -7.75 15.09 1.16
C LYS A 184 -7.08 13.69 1.28
N ASN A 185 -6.03 13.60 2.09
CA ASN A 185 -5.25 12.39 2.31
C ASN A 185 -5.59 11.72 3.65
N PHE A 186 -6.48 10.73 3.60
CA PHE A 186 -6.80 9.90 4.78
C PHE A 186 -5.61 9.17 5.40
N LEU A 187 -4.53 8.91 4.66
CA LEU A 187 -3.32 8.30 5.24
C LEU A 187 -2.58 9.28 6.14
N TYR A 188 -2.57 10.57 5.79
CA TYR A 188 -2.08 11.62 6.69
C TYR A 188 -2.86 11.60 8.00
N LEU A 189 -4.20 11.56 7.94
CA LEU A 189 -5.04 11.52 9.15
C LEU A 189 -4.84 10.25 9.97
N ARG A 190 -4.67 9.11 9.30
CA ARG A 190 -4.39 7.81 9.92
C ARG A 190 -3.12 7.83 10.77
N TYR A 191 -2.13 8.65 10.40
CA TYR A 191 -0.89 8.79 11.15
C TYR A 191 -0.89 9.96 12.12
N MET A 192 -1.46 11.09 11.71
CA MET A 192 -1.46 12.30 12.50
C MET A 192 -2.28 12.19 13.77
N LEU A 193 -3.49 11.62 13.69
CA LEU A 193 -4.38 11.56 14.85
C LEU A 193 -3.80 10.67 15.97
N PRO A 194 -3.28 9.45 15.70
CA PRO A 194 -2.59 8.68 16.74
C PRO A 194 -1.36 9.40 17.32
N ASN A 195 -0.53 10.05 16.51
CA ASN A 195 0.62 10.79 17.04
C ASN A 195 0.21 11.97 17.94
N ILE A 196 -0.91 12.65 17.63
CA ILE A 196 -1.46 13.68 18.53
C ILE A 196 -1.93 13.02 19.83
N GLU A 197 -2.66 11.92 19.75
CA GLU A 197 -3.13 11.15 20.91
C GLU A 197 -1.99 10.67 21.81
N GLU A 198 -0.89 10.19 21.21
CA GLU A 198 0.33 9.74 21.90
C GLU A 198 1.19 10.90 22.43
N GLY A 199 0.83 12.15 22.11
CA GLY A 199 1.51 13.33 22.62
C GLY A 199 2.79 13.72 21.88
N VAL A 200 3.01 13.20 20.67
CA VAL A 200 4.17 13.54 19.82
C VAL A 200 4.26 15.03 19.53
N TYR A 201 3.13 15.73 19.58
CA TYR A 201 2.99 17.16 19.30
C TYR A 201 2.77 18.02 20.55
N GLN A 202 3.08 17.54 21.76
CA GLN A 202 2.90 18.34 23.00
C GLN A 202 3.78 19.60 23.06
N SER A 203 4.90 19.63 22.32
CA SER A 203 5.80 20.78 22.28
C SER A 203 5.33 21.91 21.37
N ILE A 204 4.31 21.70 20.53
CA ILE A 204 3.74 22.76 19.71
C ILE A 204 2.58 23.43 20.46
N THR A 205 2.56 24.75 20.44
CA THR A 205 1.52 25.56 21.10
C THR A 205 0.53 26.18 20.10
N LYS A 206 0.70 25.89 18.81
CA LYS A 206 -0.14 26.41 17.73
C LYS A 206 -0.45 25.33 16.71
N LEU A 207 -1.71 25.23 16.34
CA LEU A 207 -2.22 24.27 15.36
C LEU A 207 -1.55 24.39 13.99
N ASP A 208 -1.19 25.61 13.58
CA ASP A 208 -0.56 25.88 12.29
C ASP A 208 0.80 25.19 12.12
N SER A 209 1.46 24.85 13.23
CA SER A 209 2.76 24.16 13.24
C SER A 209 2.65 22.67 12.87
N LEU A 210 1.44 22.10 12.83
CA LEU A 210 1.22 20.73 12.36
C LEU A 210 1.69 20.58 10.90
N PRO A 211 2.29 19.43 10.53
CA PRO A 211 2.69 19.16 9.15
C PRO A 211 1.53 19.36 8.17
N LYS A 212 1.78 19.89 6.97
CA LYS A 212 0.77 20.02 5.92
C LYS A 212 0.98 18.94 4.86
N GLY A 213 -0.03 18.12 4.64
CA GLY A 213 0.03 17.02 3.70
C GLY A 213 0.90 15.86 4.19
N LEU A 214 0.86 14.76 3.43
CA LEU A 214 1.52 13.51 3.78
C LEU A 214 3.05 13.61 3.66
N GLN A 215 3.58 14.43 2.76
CA GLN A 215 5.02 14.60 2.55
C GLN A 215 5.68 15.32 3.73
N ASP A 216 5.18 16.50 4.13
CA ASP A 216 5.68 17.19 5.32
C ASP A 216 5.57 16.32 6.58
N TYR A 217 4.53 15.50 6.67
CA TYR A 217 4.40 14.54 7.76
C TYR A 217 5.58 13.55 7.79
N TYR A 218 5.93 12.97 6.64
CA TYR A 218 7.07 12.06 6.54
C TYR A 218 8.40 12.76 6.84
N GLU A 219 8.61 13.98 6.33
CA GLU A 219 9.82 14.78 6.61
C GLU A 219 9.97 15.08 8.10
N LYS A 220 8.93 15.61 8.75
CA LYS A 220 8.95 15.86 10.20
C LYS A 220 9.09 14.57 11.01
N HIS A 221 8.51 13.47 10.54
CA HIS A 221 8.71 12.17 11.18
C HIS A 221 10.17 11.72 11.05
N TRP A 222 10.75 11.81 9.86
CA TRP A 222 12.16 11.49 9.60
C TRP A 222 13.12 12.28 10.50
N GLU A 223 12.88 13.57 10.68
CA GLU A 223 13.63 14.43 11.60
C GLU A 223 13.49 13.98 13.06
N ARG A 224 12.26 13.72 13.53
CA ARG A 224 12.00 13.25 14.91
C ARG A 224 12.67 11.91 15.21
N MET A 225 12.76 11.04 14.22
CA MET A 225 13.46 9.75 14.33
C MET A 225 15.00 9.92 14.41
N GLY A 226 15.49 11.16 14.30
CA GLY A 226 16.90 11.50 14.40
C GLY A 226 17.67 11.11 13.14
N MET A 227 17.01 10.86 12.01
CA MET A 227 17.63 10.34 10.80
C MET A 227 18.65 11.30 10.16
N MET A 228 18.60 12.55 10.57
CA MET A 228 19.51 13.64 10.17
C MET A 228 20.52 14.03 11.27
N SER A 229 20.62 13.25 12.35
CA SER A 229 21.52 13.53 13.47
C SER A 229 22.99 13.54 13.03
N SER A 230 23.85 14.25 13.79
CA SER A 230 25.29 14.20 13.64
C SER A 230 25.93 13.54 14.86
N PRO A 231 26.66 12.41 14.72
CA PRO A 231 26.90 11.68 13.47
C PRO A 231 25.62 11.00 12.92
N LEU A 232 25.58 10.76 11.60
CA LEU A 232 24.44 10.10 10.95
C LEU A 232 24.15 8.73 11.60
N PRO A 233 22.88 8.41 11.89
CA PRO A 233 22.49 7.16 12.53
C PRO A 233 22.51 6.00 11.52
N LYS A 234 23.71 5.59 11.10
CA LYS A 234 23.93 4.60 10.04
C LYS A 234 23.07 3.34 10.23
N THR A 235 23.03 2.78 11.44
CA THR A 235 22.25 1.57 11.72
C THR A 235 20.76 1.75 11.42
N LYS A 236 20.14 2.87 11.84
CA LYS A 236 18.72 3.16 11.54
C LYS A 236 18.48 3.29 10.03
N LEU A 237 19.37 4.01 9.35
CA LEU A 237 19.31 4.22 7.90
C LEU A 237 19.44 2.90 7.14
N TYR A 238 20.38 2.04 7.51
CA TYR A 238 20.53 0.74 6.86
C TYR A 238 19.32 -0.17 7.09
N VAL A 239 18.75 -0.22 8.30
CA VAL A 239 17.52 -1.00 8.56
C VAL A 239 16.39 -0.56 7.63
N ILE A 240 16.08 0.74 7.57
CA ILE A 240 14.93 1.22 6.80
C ILE A 240 15.14 1.07 5.29
N TYR A 241 16.36 1.30 4.79
CA TYR A 241 16.63 1.13 3.36
C TYR A 241 16.76 -0.34 2.94
N HIS A 242 17.19 -1.25 3.81
CA HIS A 242 17.07 -2.68 3.51
C HIS A 242 15.62 -3.15 3.43
N LEU A 243 14.72 -2.57 4.23
CA LEU A 243 13.28 -2.81 4.14
C LEU A 243 12.68 -2.20 2.86
N SER A 244 13.11 -1.00 2.45
CA SER A 244 12.63 -0.35 1.24
C SER A 244 13.06 -1.06 -0.04
N GLU A 245 14.32 -1.50 -0.11
CA GLU A 245 14.89 -2.22 -1.25
C GLU A 245 14.48 -3.71 -1.29
N SER A 246 13.66 -4.16 -0.34
CA SER A 246 13.22 -5.55 -0.27
C SER A 246 11.86 -5.76 -0.89
N TYR A 247 11.86 -6.47 -2.02
CA TYR A 247 10.66 -6.98 -2.67
C TYR A 247 9.87 -7.93 -1.77
N ARG A 248 10.57 -8.74 -0.97
CA ARG A 248 10.01 -9.71 -0.01
C ARG A 248 9.91 -9.08 1.38
N ALA A 249 8.94 -9.52 2.19
CA ALA A 249 9.02 -9.26 3.62
C ALA A 249 10.27 -9.96 4.18
N ILE A 250 11.05 -9.26 5.00
CA ILE A 250 12.30 -9.76 5.55
C ILE A 250 12.21 -9.86 7.06
N SER A 251 12.79 -10.92 7.64
CA SER A 251 12.81 -11.11 9.08
C SER A 251 13.86 -10.21 9.74
N ARG A 252 13.65 -9.93 11.03
CA ARG A 252 14.63 -9.23 11.87
C ARG A 252 16.03 -9.82 11.75
N GLU A 253 16.12 -11.14 11.73
CA GLU A 253 17.38 -11.87 11.65
C GLU A 253 18.10 -11.68 10.31
N GLN A 254 17.34 -11.57 9.23
CA GLN A 254 17.90 -11.25 7.92
C GLN A 254 18.46 -9.83 7.89
N VAL A 255 17.70 -8.86 8.40
CA VAL A 255 18.16 -7.45 8.49
C VAL A 255 19.41 -7.34 9.35
N ALA A 256 19.43 -7.96 10.53
CA ALA A 256 20.57 -8.00 11.43
C ALA A 256 21.82 -8.57 10.73
N LYS A 257 21.67 -9.67 9.97
CA LYS A 257 22.75 -10.24 9.15
C LYS A 257 23.21 -9.29 8.04
N TYR A 258 22.29 -8.56 7.39
CA TYR A 258 22.62 -7.62 6.32
C TYR A 258 23.53 -6.49 6.78
N ILE A 259 23.25 -5.94 7.97
CA ILE A 259 23.91 -4.74 8.47
C ILE A 259 25.01 -5.04 9.50
N GLY A 260 25.14 -6.31 9.93
CA GLY A 260 26.14 -6.73 10.91
C GLY A 260 25.81 -6.33 12.35
N GLU A 261 24.52 -6.28 12.70
CA GLU A 261 24.03 -5.80 14.00
C GLU A 261 23.32 -6.90 14.79
N THR A 262 22.98 -6.61 16.04
CA THR A 262 22.23 -7.56 16.88
C THR A 262 20.73 -7.55 16.55
N ASN A 263 20.07 -8.68 16.79
CA ASN A 263 18.61 -8.77 16.68
C ASN A 263 17.89 -7.76 17.60
N ILE A 264 18.43 -7.48 18.78
CA ILE A 264 17.83 -6.55 19.75
C ILE A 264 17.83 -5.14 19.17
N THR A 265 18.99 -4.67 18.70
CA THR A 265 19.14 -3.35 18.06
C THR A 265 18.20 -3.19 16.86
N VAL A 266 18.09 -4.23 16.01
CA VAL A 266 17.17 -4.19 14.87
C VAL A 266 15.72 -4.15 15.33
N GLN A 267 15.35 -4.88 16.38
CA GLN A 267 13.96 -4.89 16.89
C GLN A 267 13.56 -3.52 17.42
N GLU A 268 14.41 -2.85 18.18
CA GLU A 268 14.16 -1.50 18.70
C GLU A 268 13.88 -0.51 17.55
N ILE A 269 14.68 -0.59 16.48
CA ILE A 269 14.47 0.22 15.27
C ILE A 269 13.16 -0.17 14.57
N LEU A 270 12.85 -1.46 14.44
CA LEU A 270 11.60 -1.90 13.82
C LEU A 270 10.36 -1.43 14.60
N ASP A 271 10.43 -1.39 15.93
CA ASP A 271 9.34 -0.94 16.80
C ASP A 271 9.11 0.58 16.65
N GLU A 272 10.20 1.35 16.53
CA GLU A 272 10.18 2.77 16.19
C GLU A 272 9.47 3.06 14.86
N TRP A 273 9.60 2.17 13.86
CA TRP A 273 9.01 2.33 12.52
C TRP A 273 7.67 1.59 12.34
N LEU A 274 7.14 0.95 13.39
CA LEU A 274 6.06 -0.05 13.28
C LEU A 274 4.84 0.45 12.51
N GLN A 275 4.48 1.73 12.64
CA GLN A 275 3.33 2.33 11.95
C GLN A 275 3.44 2.33 10.41
N PHE A 276 4.64 2.20 9.86
CA PHE A 276 4.89 2.13 8.41
C PHE A 276 5.15 0.69 7.93
N LEU A 277 5.22 -0.26 8.86
CA LEU A 277 5.56 -1.65 8.58
C LEU A 277 4.33 -2.54 8.68
N HIS A 278 4.20 -3.43 7.69
CA HIS A 278 3.28 -4.55 7.75
C HIS A 278 4.03 -5.78 8.30
N LYS A 279 3.50 -6.36 9.38
CA LYS A 279 3.98 -7.62 9.96
C LYS A 279 3.33 -8.80 9.25
N GLN A 280 4.13 -9.79 8.87
CA GLN A 280 3.66 -11.05 8.27
C GLN A 280 4.30 -12.21 9.01
N ASN A 281 3.52 -13.25 9.32
CA ASN A 281 4.07 -14.50 9.80
C ASN A 281 4.39 -15.38 8.58
N ILE A 282 5.68 -15.69 8.38
CA ILE A 282 6.16 -16.53 7.29
C ILE A 282 7.00 -17.65 7.92
N LYS A 283 6.53 -18.89 7.83
CA LYS A 283 7.23 -20.08 8.39
C LYS A 283 7.60 -19.89 9.87
N ASP A 284 6.64 -19.42 10.66
CA ASP A 284 6.79 -19.14 12.10
C ASP A 284 7.77 -18.01 12.45
N GLU A 285 8.23 -17.23 11.46
CA GLU A 285 9.02 -16.02 11.65
C GLU A 285 8.19 -14.76 11.37
N ILE A 286 8.35 -13.73 12.22
CA ILE A 286 7.79 -12.40 11.96
C ILE A 286 8.70 -11.68 10.95
N CYS A 287 8.14 -11.42 9.78
CA CYS A 287 8.74 -10.66 8.70
C CYS A 287 8.08 -9.29 8.55
N TYR A 288 8.88 -8.32 8.11
CA TYR A 288 8.49 -6.92 7.99
C TYR A 288 8.60 -6.45 6.55
N LYS A 289 7.67 -5.59 6.14
CA LYS A 289 7.67 -4.93 4.84
C LYS A 289 7.10 -3.52 4.95
N ILE A 290 7.63 -2.58 4.18
CA ILE A 290 7.02 -1.26 4.04
C ILE A 290 5.64 -1.40 3.38
N TYR A 291 4.60 -0.94 4.07
CA TYR A 291 3.21 -1.16 3.68
C TYR A 291 2.76 -0.24 2.53
N HIS A 292 3.03 1.07 2.63
CA HIS A 292 2.51 2.04 1.67
C HIS A 292 3.54 2.48 0.64
N GLN A 293 3.13 2.43 -0.63
CA GLN A 293 3.95 2.93 -1.74
C GLN A 293 4.34 4.41 -1.56
N SER A 294 3.46 5.26 -1.01
CA SER A 294 3.78 6.68 -0.76
C SER A 294 4.97 6.89 0.18
N PHE A 295 5.18 5.99 1.14
CA PHE A 295 6.34 6.04 2.03
C PHE A 295 7.60 5.51 1.33
N GLN A 296 7.47 4.50 0.47
CA GLN A 296 8.58 4.08 -0.41
C GLN A 296 9.00 5.21 -1.35
N ASP A 297 8.03 5.93 -1.94
CA ASP A 297 8.28 7.07 -2.82
C ASP A 297 9.06 8.17 -2.07
N PHE A 298 8.69 8.44 -0.82
CA PHE A 298 9.42 9.34 0.06
C PHE A 298 10.87 8.90 0.31
N LEU A 299 11.11 7.64 0.68
CA LEU A 299 12.46 7.11 0.92
C LEU A 299 13.36 7.14 -0.32
N ASN A 300 12.75 7.06 -1.51
CA ASN A 300 13.44 7.06 -2.80
C ASN A 300 13.67 8.46 -3.38
N ARG A 301 13.24 9.53 -2.70
CA ARG A 301 13.56 10.91 -3.10
C ARG A 301 15.07 11.14 -3.05
N ILE A 302 15.61 11.76 -4.10
CA ILE A 302 17.06 11.97 -4.27
C ILE A 302 17.64 12.77 -3.09
N ASP A 303 16.96 13.83 -2.66
CA ASP A 303 17.36 14.66 -1.53
C ASP A 303 17.41 13.86 -0.23
N ILE A 304 16.42 12.97 0.01
CA ILE A 304 16.38 12.11 1.21
C ILE A 304 17.53 11.08 1.18
N ILE A 305 17.80 10.44 0.04
CA ILE A 305 18.91 9.48 -0.12
C ILE A 305 20.27 10.17 0.09
N GLN A 306 20.46 11.35 -0.49
CA GLN A 306 21.69 12.13 -0.36
C GLN A 306 21.91 12.58 1.09
N ALA A 307 20.86 13.08 1.72
CA ALA A 307 20.85 13.49 3.13
C ALA A 307 21.16 12.31 4.07
N ALA A 308 20.67 11.11 3.74
CA ALA A 308 20.96 9.87 4.43
C ALA A 308 22.41 9.38 4.24
N GLY A 309 23.15 9.90 3.25
CA GLY A 309 24.49 9.42 2.91
C GLY A 309 24.52 7.95 2.47
N ILE A 310 23.41 7.46 1.92
CA ILE A 310 23.23 6.05 1.55
C ILE A 310 23.53 5.86 0.06
N ASP A 311 24.37 4.87 -0.24
CA ASP A 311 24.53 4.35 -1.60
C ASP A 311 23.62 3.13 -1.80
N LEU A 312 22.51 3.33 -2.52
CA LEU A 312 21.56 2.25 -2.85
C LEU A 312 22.22 1.09 -3.61
N LYS A 313 23.31 1.34 -4.36
CA LYS A 313 24.06 0.25 -5.02
C LYS A 313 24.80 -0.60 -4.00
N GLU A 314 25.35 0.00 -2.96
CA GLU A 314 26.02 -0.72 -1.88
C GLU A 314 25.03 -1.54 -1.04
N ILE A 315 23.84 -1.01 -0.74
CA ILE A 315 22.76 -1.76 -0.08
C ILE A 315 22.39 -3.02 -0.88
N ASN A 316 22.21 -2.87 -2.19
CA ASN A 316 21.92 -3.99 -3.08
C ASN A 316 23.10 -4.98 -3.14
N LYS A 317 24.34 -4.51 -3.15
CA LYS A 317 25.55 -5.35 -3.15
C LYS A 317 25.72 -6.15 -1.85
N GLN A 318 25.44 -5.54 -0.69
CA GLN A 318 25.50 -6.21 0.62
C GLN A 318 24.48 -7.36 0.69
N LYS A 319 23.25 -7.10 0.22
CA LYS A 319 22.20 -8.11 0.09
C LYS A 319 22.64 -9.28 -0.79
N THR A 320 23.17 -9.01 -1.98
CA THR A 320 23.68 -10.05 -2.89
C THR A 320 24.85 -10.84 -2.30
N ARG A 321 25.80 -10.18 -1.63
CA ARG A 321 26.96 -10.84 -1.01
C ARG A 321 26.54 -11.84 0.07
N ILE A 322 25.58 -11.47 0.91
CA ILE A 322 25.11 -12.32 2.01
C ILE A 322 24.24 -13.44 1.50
N LEU A 323 23.35 -13.18 0.53
CA LEU A 323 22.63 -14.25 -0.16
C LEU A 323 23.62 -15.26 -0.74
N ASN A 324 24.65 -14.81 -1.47
CA ASN A 324 25.67 -15.70 -2.04
C ASN A 324 26.43 -16.52 -0.97
N LYS A 325 26.69 -15.94 0.20
CA LYS A 325 27.32 -16.66 1.32
C LYS A 325 26.39 -17.73 1.90
N ILE A 326 25.09 -17.43 2.05
CA ILE A 326 24.06 -18.38 2.48
C ILE A 326 23.95 -19.53 1.47
N TRP A 327 23.90 -19.21 0.16
CA TRP A 327 23.84 -20.21 -0.91
C TRP A 327 25.08 -21.13 -0.96
N ARG A 328 26.28 -20.59 -0.70
CA ARG A 328 27.51 -21.40 -0.61
C ARG A 328 27.47 -22.34 0.60
N ASN A 329 27.13 -21.82 1.78
CA ASN A 329 27.05 -22.63 2.99
C ASN A 329 26.01 -23.75 2.89
N LEU A 330 24.88 -23.53 2.19
CA LEU A 330 23.86 -24.55 1.92
C LEU A 330 24.32 -25.61 0.90
N ARG A 331 25.25 -25.25 0.02
CA ARG A 331 25.85 -26.17 -0.97
C ARG A 331 26.95 -27.02 -0.35
N ASP A 332 27.70 -26.46 0.60
CA ASP A 332 28.80 -27.13 1.30
C ASP A 332 28.30 -28.00 2.48
N SER A 333 27.02 -27.91 2.84
CA SER A 333 26.35 -28.73 3.88
C SER A 333 25.56 -29.92 3.31
N LYS A 334 25.68 -30.20 2.01
CA LYS A 334 25.18 -31.41 1.32
C LYS A 334 26.38 -32.22 0.87
#